data_AF-A0A369KBD2-F1
#
_entry.id   AF-A0A369KBD2-F1
#
_cell.length_a   1.000
_cell.length_b   1.000
_cell.length_c   1.000
_cell.angle_alpha   90.00
_cell.angle_beta   90.00
_cell.angle_gamma   90.00
#
_symmetry.space_group_name_H-M   'P 1'
#
loop_
_entity.id
_entity.type
_entity.pdbx_description
1 polymer ?
#
loop_
_entity_poly.entity_id
_entity_poly.type
_entity_poly.pdbx_seq_one_letter_code
_entity_poly.pdbx_strand_id
1 'polypeptide(L)'
;MASDTAPQIHIALYSSPHAHQYHWAIAVAPTRDLSAPARTYQIRMRGGPWEDGRDIGKLDDVPTFLCCIPLPPLLSDLATAEELIASQPVEQGTTVLLKEQWSCSQWLLRTVEELIAAGCLPDAFHTRHRLWKEMLSTDIIKLGDEATRDASAGSLSNGVRVLSFKQ
;
A
#
# COMPACT_ATOMS: atom_id res chain seq x y z
N MET A 1 25.59 10.34 -9.68
CA MET A 1 25.05 9.97 -8.36
C MET A 1 23.60 10.44 -8.33
N ALA A 2 22.64 9.53 -8.51
CA ALA A 2 21.23 9.89 -8.41
C ALA A 2 20.92 10.20 -6.94
N SER A 3 20.32 11.35 -6.69
CA SER A 3 20.00 11.83 -5.34
C SER A 3 19.10 10.83 -4.61
N ASP A 4 19.51 10.34 -3.44
CA ASP A 4 18.77 9.41 -2.56
C ASP A 4 17.50 10.02 -1.92
N THR A 5 17.03 11.14 -2.46
CA THR A 5 16.03 12.02 -1.85
C THR A 5 14.68 12.00 -2.53
N ALA A 6 14.48 11.17 -3.57
CA ALA A 6 13.21 11.15 -4.28
C ALA A 6 12.13 10.52 -3.37
N PRO A 7 11.01 11.21 -3.13
CA PRO A 7 9.90 10.64 -2.38
C PRO A 7 9.29 9.45 -3.11
N GLN A 8 8.72 8.52 -2.36
CA GLN A 8 8.19 7.28 -2.92
C GLN A 8 6.97 6.76 -2.14
N ILE A 9 6.03 6.20 -2.89
CA ILE A 9 4.85 5.55 -2.34
C ILE A 9 5.08 4.03 -2.31
N HIS A 10 4.68 3.42 -1.21
CA HIS A 10 4.79 1.99 -0.99
C HIS A 10 3.45 1.42 -0.54
N ILE A 11 3.26 0.12 -0.78
CA ILE A 11 2.27 -0.69 -0.07
C ILE A 11 2.96 -1.26 1.16
N ALA A 12 2.51 -0.89 2.36
CA ALA A 12 2.96 -1.50 3.60
C ALA A 12 2.06 -2.68 3.96
N LEU A 13 2.67 -3.84 4.20
CA LEU A 13 1.96 -5.06 4.61
C LEU A 13 2.21 -5.34 6.09
N TYR A 14 1.14 -5.72 6.77
CA TYR A 14 1.15 -6.13 8.17
C TYR A 14 0.51 -7.52 8.30
N SER A 15 1.09 -8.35 9.16
CA SER A 15 0.55 -9.66 9.49
C SER A 15 -0.83 -9.54 10.16
N SER A 16 -1.68 -10.52 9.90
CA SER A 16 -2.94 -10.70 10.60
C SER A 16 -2.98 -12.07 11.29
N PRO A 17 -3.91 -12.31 12.22
CA PRO A 17 -4.09 -13.63 12.84
C PRO A 17 -4.45 -14.75 11.85
N HIS A 18 -4.88 -14.41 10.64
CA HIS A 18 -5.32 -15.36 9.64
C HIS A 18 -4.23 -15.55 8.58
N ALA A 19 -3.87 -16.81 8.32
CA ALA A 19 -2.87 -17.15 7.30
C ALA A 19 -3.29 -16.63 5.92
N HIS A 20 -2.32 -16.12 5.15
CA HIS A 20 -2.52 -15.54 3.81
C HIS A 20 -3.43 -14.31 3.77
N GLN A 21 -3.77 -13.74 4.93
CA GLN A 21 -4.50 -12.48 5.04
C GLN A 21 -3.58 -11.45 5.66
N TYR A 22 -3.40 -10.34 4.96
CA TYR A 22 -2.55 -9.24 5.37
C TYR A 22 -3.38 -7.98 5.48
N HIS A 23 -3.03 -7.13 6.44
CA HIS A 23 -3.56 -5.78 6.47
C HIS A 23 -2.71 -4.88 5.58
N TRP A 24 -3.35 -4.09 4.72
CA TRP A 24 -2.69 -3.30 3.69
C TRP A 24 -2.83 -1.81 4.01
N ALA A 25 -1.74 -1.07 3.86
CA ALA A 25 -1.73 0.38 3.94
C ALA A 25 -0.91 0.97 2.79
N ILE A 26 -1.18 2.22 2.44
CA ILE A 26 -0.32 3.02 1.57
C ILE A 26 0.62 3.81 2.47
N ALA A 27 1.93 3.60 2.32
CA ALA A 27 2.95 4.36 3.02
C ALA A 27 3.57 5.40 2.07
N VAL A 28 3.49 6.67 2.44
CA VAL A 28 4.09 7.80 1.75
C VAL A 28 5.37 8.18 2.48
N ALA A 29 6.50 7.87 1.86
CA ALA A 29 7.81 8.19 2.40
C ALA A 29 8.35 9.46 1.70
N PRO A 30 8.72 10.50 2.46
CA PRO A 30 9.25 11.74 1.88
C PRO A 30 10.63 11.56 1.24
N THR A 31 11.30 10.44 1.54
CA THR A 31 12.63 10.06 1.07
C THR A 31 12.65 8.56 0.76
N ARG A 32 13.68 8.09 0.06
CA ARG A 32 13.92 6.64 -0.10
C ARG A 32 14.32 5.94 1.20
N ASP A 33 14.80 6.72 2.17
CA ASP A 33 15.06 6.26 3.52
C ASP A 33 13.72 5.94 4.23
N LEU A 34 13.44 4.65 4.40
CA LEU A 34 12.25 4.15 5.07
C LEU A 34 12.42 4.04 6.60
N SER A 35 13.62 4.28 7.13
CA SER A 35 13.84 4.35 8.59
C SER A 35 13.32 5.66 9.20
N ALA A 36 13.08 6.66 8.35
CA ALA A 36 12.42 7.90 8.72
C ALA A 36 10.90 7.69 8.86
N PRO A 37 10.20 8.51 9.67
CA PRO A 37 8.75 8.44 9.78
C PRO A 37 8.06 8.60 8.42
N ALA A 38 7.18 7.65 8.09
CA ALA A 38 6.33 7.69 6.91
C ALA A 38 4.88 8.00 7.32
N ARG A 39 4.14 8.63 6.41
CA ARG A 39 2.69 8.78 6.57
C ARG A 39 2.02 7.54 6.02
N THR A 40 1.16 6.91 6.80
CA THR A 40 0.43 5.71 6.38
C THR A 40 -1.06 5.99 6.28
N TYR A 41 -1.67 5.54 5.20
CA TYR A 41 -3.10 5.67 4.90
C TYR A 41 -3.69 4.28 4.74
N GLN A 42 -4.78 4.01 5.45
CA GLN A 42 -5.44 2.71 5.46
C GLN A 42 -6.88 2.87 5.94
N ILE A 43 -7.66 1.82 5.77
CA ILE A 43 -8.96 1.69 6.44
C ILE A 43 -8.89 0.60 7.50
N ARG A 44 -9.52 0.79 8.66
CA ARG A 44 -9.50 -0.19 9.77
C ARG A 44 -10.92 -0.49 10.28
N MET A 45 -11.20 -1.73 10.70
CA MET A 45 -12.37 -2.02 11.54
C MET A 45 -11.96 -2.13 13.00
N ARG A 46 -12.51 -1.29 13.86
CA ARG A 46 -12.37 -1.38 15.33
C ARG A 46 -13.65 -1.88 16.00
N GLY A 47 -14.19 -3.00 15.51
CA GLY A 47 -15.44 -3.57 16.03
C GLY A 47 -16.70 -2.81 15.61
N GLY A 48 -16.59 -1.95 14.60
CA GLY A 48 -17.66 -1.13 14.01
C GLY A 48 -17.43 -0.97 12.50
N PRO A 49 -18.02 0.06 11.85
CA PRO A 49 -17.76 0.34 10.43
C PRO A 49 -16.26 0.59 10.17
N TRP A 50 -15.84 0.47 8.91
CA TRP A 50 -14.48 0.87 8.54
C TRP A 50 -14.26 2.37 8.82
N GLU A 51 -13.11 2.70 9.39
CA GLU A 51 -12.69 4.06 9.72
C GLU A 51 -11.40 4.42 8.97
N ASP A 52 -11.19 5.71 8.70
CA ASP A 52 -9.93 6.22 8.17
C ASP A 52 -8.81 6.02 9.21
N GLY A 53 -7.73 5.37 8.79
CA GLY A 53 -6.51 5.23 9.56
C GLY A 53 -5.41 6.07 8.93
N ARG A 54 -5.07 7.18 9.57
CA ARG A 54 -3.87 7.97 9.25
C ARG A 54 -2.94 7.97 10.43
N ASP A 55 -1.73 7.46 10.22
CA ASP A 55 -0.68 7.48 11.23
C ASP A 55 0.61 8.03 10.64
N ILE A 56 1.42 8.66 11.50
CA ILE A 56 2.78 9.08 11.18
C ILE A 56 3.70 8.38 12.16
N GLY A 57 4.64 7.60 11.64
CA GLY A 57 5.56 6.83 12.46
C GLY A 57 6.53 6.03 11.61
N LYS A 58 7.45 5.34 12.27
CA LYS A 58 8.30 4.38 11.57
C LYS A 58 7.50 3.10 11.31
N LEU A 59 7.72 2.51 10.15
CA LEU A 59 6.95 1.35 9.71
C LEU A 59 7.33 0.10 10.52
N ASP A 60 8.61 -0.04 10.86
CA ASP A 60 9.18 -1.15 11.62
C ASP A 60 8.93 -1.09 13.13
N ASP A 61 8.44 0.05 13.65
CA ASP A 61 8.00 0.16 15.06
C ASP A 61 6.68 -0.63 15.32
N VAL A 62 5.94 -1.00 14.26
CA VAL A 62 4.70 -1.77 14.37
C VAL A 62 5.03 -3.26 14.43
N PRO A 63 4.71 -3.99 15.52
CA PRO A 63 5.13 -5.39 15.68
C PRO A 63 4.62 -6.36 14.61
N THR A 64 3.51 -6.01 13.94
CA THR A 64 2.93 -6.80 12.85
C THR A 64 3.47 -6.43 11.48
N PHE A 65 4.32 -5.41 11.36
CA PHE A 65 4.88 -5.01 10.07
C PHE A 65 5.70 -6.13 9.44
N LEU A 66 5.48 -6.37 8.14
CA LEU A 66 6.17 -7.42 7.37
C LEU A 66 7.16 -6.84 6.38
N CYS A 67 6.67 -5.97 5.48
CA CYS A 67 7.48 -5.38 4.42
C CYS A 67 6.78 -4.18 3.77
N CYS A 68 7.55 -3.44 2.99
CA CYS A 68 7.09 -2.49 1.99
C CYS A 68 7.22 -3.07 0.59
N ILE A 69 6.25 -2.78 -0.26
CA ILE A 69 6.30 -3.06 -1.70
C ILE A 69 6.30 -1.71 -2.43
N PRO A 70 7.38 -1.36 -3.16
CA PRO A 70 7.46 -0.08 -3.82
C PRO A 70 6.44 -0.02 -4.96
N LEU A 71 5.65 1.05 -5.01
CA LEU A 71 4.91 1.40 -6.22
C LEU A 71 5.87 2.00 -7.26
N PRO A 72 5.46 2.03 -8.55
CA PRO A 72 6.23 2.69 -9.58
C PRO A 72 6.56 4.15 -9.22
N PRO A 73 7.65 4.72 -9.77
CA PRO A 73 8.01 6.12 -9.51
C PRO A 73 6.86 7.08 -9.84
N LEU A 74 6.70 8.11 -9.02
CA LEU A 74 5.71 9.16 -9.23
C LEU A 74 5.96 9.92 -10.54
N LEU A 75 4.87 10.24 -11.24
CA LEU A 75 4.86 11.15 -12.39
C LEU A 75 4.51 12.59 -11.99
N SER A 76 3.83 12.77 -10.85
CA SER A 76 3.50 14.05 -10.22
C SER A 76 4.42 14.35 -9.04
N ASP A 77 4.25 15.53 -8.42
CA ASP A 77 4.81 15.75 -7.09
C ASP A 77 4.12 14.89 -6.02
N LEU A 78 4.81 14.71 -4.87
CA LEU A 78 4.32 13.91 -3.76
C LEU A 78 3.05 14.47 -3.12
N ALA A 79 2.95 15.81 -3.01
CA ALA A 79 1.84 16.44 -2.31
C ALA A 79 0.52 16.20 -3.03
N THR A 80 0.52 16.29 -4.36
CA THR A 80 -0.64 15.97 -5.22
C THR A 80 -1.08 14.52 -5.02
N ALA A 81 -0.15 13.57 -5.06
CA ALA A 81 -0.47 12.15 -4.86
C ALA A 81 -0.99 11.88 -3.44
N GLU A 82 -0.38 12.51 -2.43
CA GLU A 82 -0.77 12.39 -1.03
C GLU A 82 -2.16 12.98 -0.76
N GLU A 83 -2.50 14.13 -1.34
CA GLU A 83 -3.84 14.72 -1.26
C GLU A 83 -4.89 13.81 -1.90
N LEU A 84 -4.57 13.19 -3.04
CA LEU A 84 -5.45 12.21 -3.68
C LEU A 84 -5.68 10.99 -2.78
N ILE A 85 -4.64 10.44 -2.16
CA ILE A 85 -4.76 9.33 -1.21
C ILE A 85 -5.61 9.74 0.00
N ALA A 86 -5.34 10.92 0.55
CA ALA A 86 -6.03 11.44 1.72
C ALA A 86 -7.50 11.78 1.46
N SER A 87 -7.91 12.00 0.22
CA SER A 87 -9.30 12.27 -0.15
C SER A 87 -10.11 11.01 -0.45
N GLN A 88 -9.49 9.83 -0.45
CA GLN A 88 -10.17 8.59 -0.78
C GLN A 88 -11.23 8.23 0.28
N PRO A 89 -12.51 8.03 -0.11
CA PRO A 89 -13.56 7.72 0.84
C PRO A 89 -13.36 6.33 1.47
N VAL A 90 -13.61 6.24 2.77
CA VAL A 90 -13.54 4.99 3.54
C VAL A 90 -14.68 4.04 3.19
N GLU A 91 -15.85 4.59 2.86
CA GLU A 91 -17.09 3.83 2.63
C GLU A 91 -17.30 3.50 1.14
N GLN A 92 -18.04 2.41 0.85
CA GLN A 92 -18.74 2.30 -0.44
C GLN A 92 -19.85 3.36 -0.46
N GLY A 93 -20.12 3.94 -1.62
CA GLY A 93 -21.51 4.30 -1.93
C GLY A 93 -22.35 3.05 -1.74
N THR A 94 -23.09 2.98 -0.64
CA THR A 94 -23.91 1.82 -0.27
C THR A 94 -24.80 1.44 -1.44
N THR A 95 -24.55 0.30 -2.06
CA THR A 95 -25.53 -0.30 -2.96
C THR A 95 -26.37 -1.26 -2.13
N VAL A 96 -27.69 -1.17 -2.23
CA VAL A 96 -28.67 -1.94 -1.43
C VAL A 96 -28.48 -3.48 -1.55
N LEU A 97 -27.72 -3.93 -2.55
CA LEU A 97 -27.48 -5.34 -2.86
C LEU A 97 -26.22 -5.93 -2.21
N LEU A 98 -25.26 -5.12 -1.75
CA LEU A 98 -24.02 -5.59 -1.12
C LEU A 98 -23.89 -4.94 0.25
N LYS A 99 -24.15 -5.70 1.32
CA LYS A 99 -23.85 -5.31 2.71
C LYS A 99 -22.35 -5.39 3.04
N GLU A 100 -21.48 -5.37 2.04
CA GLU A 100 -20.05 -5.56 2.22
C GLU A 100 -19.34 -4.22 2.08
N GLN A 101 -18.80 -3.74 3.22
CA GLN A 101 -17.91 -2.59 3.24
C GLN A 101 -16.52 -3.00 2.72
N TRP A 102 -15.73 -2.06 2.20
CA TRP A 102 -14.43 -2.32 1.57
C TRP A 102 -13.47 -3.05 2.51
N SER A 103 -12.79 -4.10 2.03
CA SER A 103 -11.57 -4.56 2.70
C SER A 103 -10.44 -3.53 2.51
N CYS A 104 -9.46 -3.49 3.42
CA CYS A 104 -8.29 -2.64 3.25
C CYS A 104 -7.55 -2.89 1.93
N SER A 105 -7.55 -4.12 1.43
CA SER A 105 -7.00 -4.47 0.12
C SER A 105 -7.79 -3.87 -1.04
N GLN A 106 -9.12 -3.94 -1.00
CA GLN A 106 -9.96 -3.30 -2.02
C GLN A 106 -9.70 -1.78 -2.04
N TRP A 107 -9.64 -1.14 -0.88
CA TRP A 107 -9.50 0.32 -0.77
C TRP A 107 -8.18 0.78 -1.36
N LEU A 108 -7.11 0.03 -1.07
CA LEU A 108 -5.80 0.27 -1.65
C LEU A 108 -5.82 0.13 -3.18
N LEU A 109 -6.43 -0.94 -3.71
CA LEU A 109 -6.49 -1.18 -5.16
C LEU A 109 -7.23 -0.07 -5.90
N ARG A 110 -8.37 0.43 -5.38
CA ARG A 110 -9.02 1.62 -5.97
C ARG A 110 -8.12 2.84 -5.85
N THR A 111 -7.47 3.06 -4.71
CA THR A 111 -6.59 4.22 -4.55
C THR A 111 -5.44 4.21 -5.57
N VAL A 112 -4.88 3.04 -5.87
CA VAL A 112 -3.88 2.86 -6.94
C VAL A 112 -4.48 3.16 -8.32
N GLU A 113 -5.71 2.70 -8.59
CA GLU A 113 -6.44 3.01 -9.83
C GLU A 113 -6.63 4.51 -10.03
N GLU A 114 -7.07 5.22 -8.99
CA GLU A 114 -7.27 6.67 -9.01
C GLU A 114 -5.95 7.42 -9.18
N LEU A 115 -4.87 6.98 -8.51
CA LEU A 115 -3.53 7.55 -8.71
C LEU A 115 -3.04 7.42 -10.16
N ILE A 116 -3.35 6.31 -10.82
CA ILE A 116 -3.01 6.10 -12.24
C ILE A 116 -3.91 6.95 -13.13
N ALA A 117 -5.22 6.99 -12.87
CA ALA A 117 -6.18 7.78 -13.63
C ALA A 117 -5.90 9.29 -13.55
N ALA A 118 -5.46 9.78 -12.39
CA ALA A 118 -5.05 11.16 -12.16
C ALA A 118 -3.63 11.48 -12.70
N GLY A 119 -2.92 10.49 -13.24
CA GLY A 119 -1.56 10.66 -13.76
C GLY A 119 -0.49 10.87 -12.69
N CYS A 120 -0.75 10.47 -11.44
CA CYS A 120 0.24 10.48 -10.35
C CYS A 120 1.20 9.27 -10.45
N LEU A 121 0.70 8.13 -10.92
CA LEU A 121 1.47 6.90 -11.17
C LEU A 121 1.41 6.50 -12.65
N PRO A 122 2.46 5.87 -13.21
CA PRO A 122 2.37 5.23 -14.52
C PRO A 122 1.46 3.98 -14.45
N ASP A 123 0.84 3.62 -15.57
CA ASP A 123 0.03 2.40 -15.71
C ASP A 123 0.90 1.13 -15.83
N ALA A 124 1.71 0.86 -14.80
CA ALA A 124 2.61 -0.29 -14.74
C ALA A 124 1.87 -1.62 -14.47
N PHE A 125 0.61 -1.55 -14.02
CA PHE A 125 -0.21 -2.71 -13.66
C PHE A 125 -1.22 -3.09 -14.75
N HIS A 126 -1.19 -2.40 -15.89
CA HIS A 126 -2.12 -2.60 -17.00
C HIS A 126 -3.59 -2.52 -16.55
N THR A 127 -3.96 -1.42 -15.89
CA THR A 127 -5.29 -1.16 -15.31
C THR A 127 -6.45 -1.25 -16.32
N ARG A 128 -6.14 -1.22 -17.62
CA ARG A 128 -7.10 -1.50 -18.71
C ARG A 128 -7.52 -2.97 -18.81
N HIS A 129 -6.72 -3.90 -18.27
CA HIS A 129 -7.02 -5.32 -18.30
C HIS A 129 -8.05 -5.68 -17.22
N ARG A 130 -9.14 -6.37 -17.59
CA ARG A 130 -10.28 -6.62 -16.67
C ARG A 130 -9.93 -7.32 -15.36
N LEU A 131 -8.82 -8.07 -15.31
CA LEU A 131 -8.37 -8.85 -14.14
C LEU A 131 -7.18 -8.23 -13.41
N TRP A 132 -6.85 -6.97 -13.67
CA TRP A 132 -5.61 -6.36 -13.14
C TRP A 132 -5.60 -6.33 -11.61
N LYS A 133 -6.76 -6.13 -10.97
CA LYS A 133 -6.92 -6.10 -9.50
C LYS A 133 -6.64 -7.47 -8.90
N GLU A 134 -7.19 -8.53 -9.49
CA GLU A 134 -6.97 -9.92 -9.09
C GLU A 134 -5.50 -10.31 -9.25
N MET A 135 -4.87 -9.93 -10.36
CA MET A 135 -3.45 -10.20 -10.60
C MET A 135 -2.56 -9.48 -9.58
N LEU A 136 -2.74 -8.17 -9.41
CA LEU A 136 -1.97 -7.37 -8.46
C LEU A 136 -2.17 -7.86 -7.03
N SER A 137 -3.41 -8.16 -6.63
CA SER A 137 -3.70 -8.67 -5.29
C SER A 137 -3.03 -10.02 -5.03
N THR A 138 -3.04 -10.91 -6.01
CA THR A 138 -2.36 -12.20 -5.94
C THR A 138 -0.85 -12.03 -5.76
N ASP A 139 -0.25 -11.10 -6.50
CA ASP A 139 1.19 -10.87 -6.40
C ASP A 139 1.58 -10.21 -5.06
N ILE A 140 0.78 -9.27 -4.55
CA ILE A 140 0.96 -8.71 -3.20
C ILE A 140 0.87 -9.81 -2.13
N ILE A 141 -0.10 -10.72 -2.22
CA ILE A 141 -0.25 -11.84 -1.28
C ILE A 141 0.97 -12.76 -1.32
N LYS A 142 1.47 -13.10 -2.53
CA LYS A 142 2.70 -13.91 -2.67
C LYS A 142 3.90 -13.24 -1.99
N LEU A 143 4.06 -11.93 -2.14
CA LEU A 143 5.13 -11.19 -1.48
C LEU A 143 4.95 -11.18 0.06
N GLY A 144 3.71 -11.06 0.55
CA GLY A 144 3.40 -11.22 1.98
C GLY A 144 3.76 -12.62 2.51
N ASP A 145 3.43 -13.67 1.75
CA ASP A 145 3.77 -15.06 2.07
C ASP A 145 5.28 -15.30 2.06
N GLU A 146 6.00 -14.64 1.15
CA GLU A 146 7.46 -14.67 1.08
C GLU A 146 8.06 -13.99 2.33
N ALA A 147 7.61 -12.77 2.67
CA ALA A 147 8.07 -12.04 3.84
C ALA A 147 7.75 -12.76 5.16
N THR A 148 6.67 -13.55 5.22
CA THR A 148 6.31 -14.34 6.41
C THR A 148 7.19 -15.58 6.56
N ARG A 149 7.54 -16.25 5.46
CA ARG A 149 8.30 -17.51 5.48
C ARG A 149 9.81 -17.33 5.55
N ASP A 150 10.32 -16.24 4.96
CA ASP A 150 11.74 -15.97 4.87
C ASP A 150 12.05 -14.57 5.40
N ALA A 151 12.70 -14.52 6.56
CA ALA A 151 13.10 -13.27 7.18
C ALA A 151 14.18 -12.50 6.39
N SER A 152 14.85 -13.16 5.44
CA SER A 152 15.85 -12.58 4.57
C SER A 152 15.33 -12.19 3.18
N ALA A 153 14.03 -12.41 2.91
CA ALA A 153 13.43 -12.08 1.63
C ALA A 153 13.47 -10.57 1.32
N GLY A 154 13.68 -10.26 0.03
CA GLY A 154 13.77 -8.89 -0.46
C GLY A 154 15.11 -8.23 -0.17
N SER A 155 15.09 -6.90 -0.05
CA SER A 155 16.23 -6.07 0.35
C SER A 155 15.90 -5.29 1.62
N LEU A 156 16.93 -4.74 2.27
CA LEU A 156 16.77 -3.83 3.40
C LEU A 156 17.05 -2.40 2.95
N SER A 157 16.08 -1.51 3.14
CA SER A 157 16.27 -0.06 3.05
C SER A 157 16.36 0.50 4.47
N ASN A 158 17.58 0.73 4.94
CA ASN A 158 17.86 1.26 6.29
C ASN A 158 17.14 0.49 7.43
N GLY A 159 17.09 -0.83 7.33
CA GLY A 159 16.44 -1.71 8.32
C GLY A 159 14.99 -2.09 7.98
N VAL A 160 14.32 -1.34 7.10
CA VAL A 160 12.97 -1.68 6.62
C VAL A 160 13.06 -2.67 5.46
N ARG A 161 12.31 -3.77 5.56
CA ARG A 161 12.26 -4.80 4.51
C ARG A 161 11.45 -4.33 3.31
N VAL A 162 12.04 -4.45 2.12
CA VAL A 162 11.43 -4.07 0.84
C VAL A 162 11.38 -5.28 -0.09
N LEU A 163 10.19 -5.63 -0.58
CA LEU A 163 9.98 -6.68 -1.57
C LEU A 163 9.40 -6.06 -2.84
N SER A 164 9.91 -6.46 -4.00
CA SER A 164 9.49 -5.91 -5.29
C SER A 164 8.77 -6.95 -6.13
N PHE A 165 7.85 -6.49 -6.98
CA PHE A 165 7.28 -7.33 -8.04
C PHE A 165 8.41 -7.87 -8.92
N LYS A 166 8.35 -9.17 -9.26
CA LYS A 166 9.30 -9.79 -10.18
C LYS A 166 8.93 -9.34 -11.60
N GLN A 167 9.90 -8.73 -12.30
CA GLN A 167 9.78 -8.34 -13.70
C GLN A 167 9.83 -9.56 -14.63
#